data_AF-A0A969U8L6-F1
#
_entry.id   AF-A0A969U8L6-F1
#
_cell.length_a   1.000
_cell.length_b   1.000
_cell.length_c   1.000
_cell.angle_alpha   90.00
_cell.angle_beta   90.00
_cell.angle_gamma   90.00
#
_symmetry.space_group_name_H-M   'P 1'
#
loop_
_entity.id
_entity.type
_entity.pdbx_description
1 polymer ?
#
loop_
_entity_poly.entity_id
_entity_poly.type
_entity_poly.pdbx_seq_one_letter_code
_entity_poly.pdbx_strand_id
1 'polypeptide(L)'
;MKQTIEELLTALNLIPIRREKDTILVQLANLKLVEIQILGLNCYCVREITRGNYSQPESDIGIENLAHYLQLLESSSWRSIPDPDRICHVWHVDDVLSLNKGLDRAQARSVLQLVAETHNAEVGINWDVLSIAADLVLDRVSTTHQ
;
A
#
# COMPACT_ATOMS: atom_id res chain seq x y z
N MET A 1 -18.08 -25.48 13.86
CA MET A 1 -18.39 -25.61 12.41
C MET A 1 -17.17 -25.17 11.64
N LYS A 2 -16.72 -25.94 10.64
CA LYS A 2 -15.68 -25.45 9.72
C LYS A 2 -16.39 -24.48 8.78
N GLN A 3 -16.01 -23.19 8.85
CA GLN A 3 -16.54 -22.17 7.94
C GLN A 3 -16.23 -22.59 6.50
N THR A 4 -17.20 -22.46 5.60
CA THR A 4 -16.99 -22.67 4.15
C THR A 4 -16.69 -21.35 3.46
N ILE A 5 -16.09 -21.41 2.26
CA ILE A 5 -15.84 -20.19 1.47
C ILE A 5 -17.15 -19.46 1.12
N GLU A 6 -18.26 -20.17 0.93
CA GLU A 6 -19.57 -19.53 0.69
C GLU A 6 -20.07 -18.75 1.90
N GLU A 7 -19.94 -19.34 3.09
CA GLU A 7 -20.29 -18.67 4.35
C GLU A 7 -19.41 -17.46 4.59
N LEU A 8 -18.12 -17.54 4.26
CA LEU A 8 -17.19 -16.43 4.35
C LEU A 8 -17.59 -15.29 3.40
N LEU A 9 -17.78 -15.58 2.11
CA LEU A 9 -18.15 -14.56 1.12
C LEU A 9 -19.49 -13.89 1.47
N THR A 10 -20.47 -14.69 1.93
CA THR A 10 -21.76 -14.18 2.40
C THR A 10 -21.58 -13.25 3.62
N ALA A 11 -20.76 -13.64 4.60
CA ALA A 11 -20.47 -12.83 5.78
C ALA A 11 -19.76 -11.50 5.45
N LEU A 12 -18.97 -11.49 4.37
CA LEU A 12 -18.30 -10.29 3.85
C LEU A 12 -19.15 -9.49 2.87
N ASN A 13 -20.38 -9.92 2.58
CA ASN A 13 -21.25 -9.33 1.56
C ASN A 13 -20.61 -9.26 0.16
N LEU A 14 -19.79 -10.27 -0.17
CA LEU A 14 -19.11 -10.40 -1.46
C LEU A 14 -19.88 -11.35 -2.36
N ILE A 15 -20.29 -10.86 -3.54
CA ILE A 15 -21.01 -11.65 -4.54
C ILE A 15 -20.02 -12.12 -5.62
N PRO A 16 -19.90 -13.43 -5.89
CA PRO A 16 -19.12 -13.93 -7.01
C PRO A 16 -19.61 -13.37 -8.35
N ILE A 17 -18.71 -12.70 -9.08
CA ILE A 17 -18.95 -12.23 -10.44
C ILE A 17 -18.86 -13.39 -11.43
N ARG A 18 -17.89 -14.27 -11.18
CA ARG A 18 -17.63 -15.45 -12.01
C ARG A 18 -17.23 -16.60 -11.10
N ARG A 19 -17.72 -17.79 -11.45
CA ARG A 19 -17.33 -19.01 -10.76
C ARG A 19 -17.00 -20.09 -11.77
N GLU A 20 -15.82 -20.67 -11.58
CA GLU A 20 -15.36 -21.88 -12.26
C GLU A 20 -15.15 -22.99 -11.23
N LYS A 21 -14.72 -24.16 -11.68
CA LYS A 21 -14.58 -25.36 -10.84
C LYS A 21 -13.77 -25.09 -9.57
N ASP A 22 -12.61 -24.43 -9.72
CA ASP A 22 -11.65 -24.20 -8.64
C ASP A 22 -11.32 -22.71 -8.47
N THR A 23 -12.07 -21.81 -9.09
CA THR A 23 -11.75 -20.37 -9.09
C THR A 23 -13.01 -19.53 -8.92
N ILE A 24 -12.94 -18.54 -8.04
CA ILE A 24 -14.00 -17.58 -7.77
C ILE A 24 -13.46 -16.18 -8.04
N LEU A 25 -14.16 -15.40 -8.84
CA LEU A 25 -13.87 -13.98 -9.04
C LEU A 25 -14.87 -13.16 -8.24
N VAL A 26 -14.37 -12.28 -7.38
CA VAL A 26 -15.18 -11.33 -6.61
C VAL A 26 -14.76 -9.91 -6.90
N GLN A 27 -15.69 -8.96 -6.75
CA GLN A 27 -15.37 -7.55 -6.67
C GLN A 27 -15.47 -7.11 -5.21
N LEU A 28 -14.41 -6.47 -4.77
CA LEU A 28 -14.30 -5.83 -3.47
C LEU A 28 -14.98 -4.46 -3.47
N ALA A 29 -15.31 -3.94 -2.28
CA ALA A 29 -16.01 -2.65 -2.15
C ALA A 29 -15.24 -1.46 -2.78
N ASN A 30 -13.91 -1.55 -2.83
CA ASN A 30 -13.03 -0.57 -3.46
C ASN A 30 -12.87 -0.76 -5.00
N LEU A 31 -13.75 -1.55 -5.61
CA LEU A 31 -13.78 -1.89 -7.04
C LEU A 31 -12.65 -2.80 -7.54
N LYS A 32 -11.75 -3.26 -6.66
CA LYS A 32 -10.74 -4.23 -7.05
C LYS A 32 -11.37 -5.57 -7.44
N LEU A 33 -10.78 -6.21 -8.44
CA LEU A 33 -11.15 -7.55 -8.86
C LEU A 33 -10.15 -8.55 -8.25
N VAL A 34 -10.68 -9.54 -7.54
CA VAL A 34 -9.86 -10.53 -6.84
C VAL A 34 -10.26 -11.92 -7.27
N GLU A 35 -9.29 -12.66 -7.78
CA GLU A 35 -9.37 -14.07 -8.08
C GLU A 35 -9.00 -14.86 -6.82
N ILE A 36 -9.86 -15.78 -6.41
CA ILE A 36 -9.66 -16.72 -5.32
C ILE A 36 -9.66 -18.12 -5.92
N GLN A 37 -8.49 -18.74 -5.99
CA GLN A 37 -8.31 -20.12 -6.43
C GLN A 37 -8.35 -21.06 -5.23
N ILE A 38 -9.10 -22.14 -5.33
CA ILE A 38 -9.22 -23.20 -4.34
C ILE A 38 -8.16 -24.25 -4.66
N LEU A 39 -7.17 -24.40 -3.79
CA LEU A 39 -6.07 -25.36 -3.97
C LEU A 39 -6.35 -26.69 -3.24
N GLY A 40 -7.18 -26.66 -2.21
CA GLY A 40 -7.52 -27.83 -1.41
C GLY A 40 -8.50 -27.50 -0.27
N LEU A 41 -8.66 -28.42 0.67
CA LEU A 41 -9.50 -28.18 1.84
C LEU A 41 -8.90 -27.03 2.67
N ASN A 42 -9.62 -25.90 2.74
CA ASN A 42 -9.21 -24.67 3.44
C ASN A 42 -7.87 -24.09 2.97
N CYS A 43 -7.46 -24.32 1.73
CA CYS A 43 -6.23 -23.77 1.17
C CYS A 43 -6.57 -22.98 -0.10
N TYR A 44 -6.22 -21.70 -0.11
CA TYR A 44 -6.57 -20.76 -1.18
C TYR A 44 -5.35 -20.02 -1.70
N CYS A 45 -5.43 -19.65 -2.97
CA CYS A 45 -4.55 -18.66 -3.59
C CYS A 45 -5.37 -17.44 -3.99
N VAL A 46 -4.90 -16.25 -3.63
CA VAL A 46 -5.60 -14.99 -3.86
C VAL A 46 -4.74 -14.07 -4.71
N ARG A 47 -5.35 -13.50 -5.75
CA ARG A 47 -4.68 -12.60 -6.68
C ARG A 47 -5.56 -11.40 -7.00
N GLU A 48 -5.01 -10.19 -6.87
CA GLU A 48 -5.65 -9.00 -7.43
C GLU A 48 -5.38 -8.98 -8.94
N ILE A 49 -6.45 -8.83 -9.73
CA ILE A 49 -6.39 -8.80 -11.21
C ILE A 49 -6.92 -7.48 -11.80
N THR A 50 -7.08 -6.46 -10.95
CA THR A 50 -7.60 -5.15 -11.33
C THR A 50 -6.79 -4.54 -12.49
N ARG A 51 -7.49 -4.05 -13.53
CA ARG A 51 -6.88 -3.40 -14.72
C ARG A 51 -5.89 -4.29 -15.51
N GLY A 52 -5.96 -5.62 -15.38
CA GLY A 52 -5.07 -6.53 -16.10
C GLY A 52 -3.64 -6.57 -15.57
N ASN A 53 -3.37 -5.87 -14.46
CA ASN A 53 -2.12 -6.02 -13.71
C ASN A 53 -2.32 -7.10 -12.66
N TYR A 54 -1.67 -8.23 -12.89
CA TYR A 54 -1.68 -9.35 -11.96
C TYR A 54 -0.73 -9.03 -10.80
N SER A 55 -1.26 -8.96 -9.57
CA SER A 55 -0.41 -9.00 -8.39
C SER A 55 0.35 -10.34 -8.36
N GLN A 56 1.45 -10.40 -7.62
CA GLN A 56 1.98 -11.71 -7.24
C GLN A 56 0.86 -12.47 -6.50
N PRO A 57 0.59 -13.74 -6.86
CA PRO A 57 -0.41 -14.54 -6.18
C PRO A 57 0.07 -14.84 -4.76
N GLU A 58 -0.77 -14.60 -3.77
CA GLU A 58 -0.55 -15.07 -2.42
C GLU A 58 -1.18 -16.45 -2.28
N SER A 59 -0.41 -17.45 -1.85
CA SER A 59 -0.83 -18.86 -1.84
C SER A 59 -0.81 -19.43 -0.42
N ASP A 60 -1.39 -20.62 -0.25
CA ASP A 60 -1.45 -21.31 1.05
C ASP A 60 -2.21 -20.52 2.14
N ILE A 61 -3.19 -19.73 1.73
CA ILE A 61 -4.03 -18.97 2.65
C ILE A 61 -5.08 -19.91 3.25
N GLY A 62 -5.08 -20.04 4.58
CA GLY A 62 -6.13 -20.70 5.36
C GLY A 62 -7.46 -19.94 5.31
N ILE A 63 -8.60 -20.65 5.43
CA ILE A 63 -9.93 -20.00 5.41
C ILE A 63 -10.09 -18.96 6.53
N GLU A 64 -9.48 -19.21 7.68
CA GLU A 64 -9.45 -18.32 8.83
C GLU A 64 -8.77 -16.98 8.55
N ASN A 65 -7.85 -16.94 7.59
CA ASN A 65 -7.08 -15.75 7.21
C ASN A 65 -7.59 -15.11 5.92
N LEU A 66 -8.42 -15.82 5.14
CA LEU A 66 -8.93 -15.35 3.85
C LEU A 66 -9.77 -14.07 4.00
N ALA A 67 -10.61 -13.96 5.04
CA ALA A 67 -11.36 -12.72 5.32
C ALA A 67 -10.43 -11.53 5.56
N HIS A 68 -9.42 -11.72 6.40
CA HIS A 68 -8.44 -10.68 6.72
C HIS A 68 -7.71 -10.22 5.46
N TYR A 69 -7.32 -11.16 4.59
CA TYR A 69 -6.63 -10.85 3.36
C TYR A 69 -7.51 -10.07 2.36
N LEU A 70 -8.79 -10.45 2.20
CA LEU A 70 -9.73 -9.72 1.35
C LEU A 70 -10.00 -8.30 1.87
N GLN A 71 -10.16 -8.15 3.18
CA GLN A 71 -10.31 -6.83 3.82
C GLN A 71 -9.04 -5.98 3.67
N LEU A 72 -7.87 -6.59 3.73
CA LEU A 72 -6.60 -5.91 3.48
C LEU A 72 -6.52 -5.39 2.05
N LEU A 73 -6.91 -6.19 1.06
CA LEU A 73 -7.00 -5.75 -0.33
C LEU A 73 -8.02 -4.62 -0.51
N GLU A 74 -9.11 -4.61 0.25
CA GLU A 74 -10.09 -3.53 0.33
C GLU A 74 -9.53 -2.24 0.91
N SER A 75 -8.79 -2.32 2.02
CA SER A 75 -8.25 -1.15 2.73
C SER A 75 -7.00 -0.57 2.07
N SER A 76 -6.26 -1.37 1.31
CA SER A 76 -4.96 -0.97 0.75
C SER A 76 -5.12 -0.17 -0.55
N SER A 77 -5.12 1.15 -0.42
CA SER A 77 -5.04 2.11 -1.54
C SER A 77 -3.66 2.18 -2.20
N TRP A 78 -2.62 1.53 -1.67
CA TRP A 78 -1.29 1.52 -2.28
C TRP A 78 -0.50 0.27 -1.87
N ARG A 79 0.32 -0.21 -2.82
CA ARG A 79 1.13 -1.45 -2.78
C ARG A 79 1.77 -1.71 -1.40
N SER A 80 1.36 -2.79 -0.73
CA SER A 80 2.22 -3.87 -0.22
C SER A 80 1.41 -4.69 0.80
N ILE A 81 1.36 -6.01 0.60
CA ILE A 81 1.16 -6.94 1.70
C ILE A 81 2.25 -6.61 2.73
N PRO A 82 1.95 -6.44 4.04
CA PRO A 82 3.00 -6.27 5.03
C PRO A 82 3.84 -7.55 5.06
N ASP A 83 5.00 -7.49 4.41
CA ASP A 83 6.09 -8.42 4.64
C ASP A 83 6.52 -8.21 6.10
N PRO A 84 6.39 -9.22 6.99
CA PRO A 84 6.75 -9.06 8.40
C PRO A 84 8.22 -8.67 8.60
N ASP A 85 9.06 -8.86 7.57
CA ASP A 85 10.47 -8.48 7.58
C ASP A 85 10.74 -7.10 6.95
N ARG A 86 9.70 -6.34 6.57
CA ARG A 86 9.85 -5.00 5.95
C ARG A 86 8.92 -3.96 6.55
N ILE A 87 9.47 -2.76 6.71
CA ILE A 87 8.70 -1.55 7.02
C ILE A 87 8.91 -0.52 5.91
N CYS A 88 7.86 0.27 5.63
CA CYS A 88 7.91 1.39 4.69
C CYS A 88 7.30 2.63 5.36
N HIS A 89 8.05 3.73 5.36
CA HIS A 89 7.56 5.04 5.79
C HIS A 89 7.40 5.94 4.56
N VAL A 90 6.22 6.51 4.39
CA VAL A 90 5.92 7.46 3.31
C VAL A 90 5.89 8.86 3.88
N TRP A 91 6.61 9.75 3.21
CA TRP A 91 6.61 11.19 3.47
C TRP A 91 6.02 11.90 2.26
N HIS A 92 4.98 12.68 2.50
CA HIS A 92 4.27 13.46 1.49
C HIS A 92 4.71 14.92 1.53
N VAL A 93 4.46 15.64 0.44
CA VAL A 93 4.77 17.07 0.36
C VAL A 93 4.03 17.89 1.43
N ASP A 94 2.86 17.45 1.87
CA ASP A 94 2.09 18.12 2.91
C ASP A 94 2.75 17.98 4.28
N ASP A 95 3.49 16.89 4.54
CA ASP A 95 4.30 16.74 5.75
C ASP A 95 5.40 17.80 5.78
N VAL A 96 6.09 18.01 4.66
CA VAL A 96 7.12 19.06 4.54
C VAL A 96 6.52 20.46 4.70
N LEU A 97 5.36 20.72 4.09
CA LEU A 97 4.68 22.01 4.20
C LEU A 97 4.19 22.28 5.64
N SER A 98 3.91 21.23 6.42
CA SER A 98 3.50 21.36 7.82
C SER A 98 4.60 21.94 8.74
N LEU A 99 5.87 21.86 8.32
CA LEU A 99 7.00 22.45 9.04
C LEU A 99 7.00 23.99 9.01
N ASN A 100 6.05 24.60 8.28
CA ASN A 100 5.82 26.05 8.17
C ASN A 100 7.10 26.89 7.99
N LYS A 101 7.81 26.62 6.89
CA LYS A 101 9.07 27.31 6.53
C LYS A 101 8.96 28.27 5.34
N GLY A 102 7.75 28.64 4.93
CA GLY A 102 7.54 29.49 3.74
C GLY A 102 7.84 28.79 2.40
N LEU A 103 7.95 27.46 2.41
CA LEU A 103 8.12 26.65 1.21
C LEU A 103 6.86 26.64 0.35
N ASP A 104 7.02 26.70 -0.97
CA ASP A 104 5.98 26.29 -1.91
C ASP A 104 6.01 24.77 -2.16
N ARG A 105 5.01 24.27 -2.89
CA ARG A 105 4.88 22.83 -3.16
C ARG A 105 6.00 22.28 -4.06
N ALA A 106 6.61 23.10 -4.92
CA ALA A 106 7.73 22.68 -5.74
C ALA A 106 9.00 22.53 -4.88
N GLN A 107 9.26 23.51 -4.00
CA GLN A 107 10.35 23.45 -3.03
C GLN A 107 10.16 22.29 -2.06
N ALA A 108 8.94 22.02 -1.59
CA ALA A 108 8.65 20.84 -0.77
C ALA A 108 8.99 19.52 -1.47
N ARG A 109 8.78 19.42 -2.80
CA ARG A 109 9.24 18.25 -3.59
C ARG A 109 10.77 18.19 -3.64
N SER A 110 11.44 19.33 -3.80
CA SER A 110 12.91 19.41 -3.77
C SER A 110 13.48 18.97 -2.41
N VAL A 111 12.80 19.27 -1.30
CA VAL A 111 13.17 18.77 0.04
C VAL A 111 13.08 17.25 0.10
N LEU A 112 11.95 16.67 -0.33
CA LEU A 112 11.80 15.21 -0.35
C LEU A 112 12.84 14.54 -1.26
N GLN A 113 13.12 15.13 -2.43
CA GLN A 113 14.15 14.65 -3.34
C GLN A 113 15.54 14.70 -2.69
N LEU A 114 15.89 15.82 -2.06
CA LEU A 114 17.17 15.98 -1.38
C LEU A 114 17.36 14.92 -0.29
N VAL A 115 16.35 14.69 0.53
CA VAL A 115 16.41 13.70 1.61
C VAL A 115 16.47 12.27 1.06
N ALA A 116 15.80 11.97 -0.05
CA ALA A 116 15.88 10.68 -0.71
C ALA A 116 17.28 10.41 -1.29
N GLU A 117 17.92 11.42 -1.89
CA GLU A 117 19.25 11.32 -2.49
C GLU A 117 20.39 11.28 -1.46
N THR A 118 20.15 11.84 -0.26
CA THR A 118 21.16 11.96 0.82
C THR A 118 20.86 11.10 2.04
N HIS A 119 19.98 10.10 1.88
CA HIS A 119 19.53 9.24 2.98
C HIS A 119 20.70 8.54 3.68
N ASN A 120 20.81 8.76 5.00
CA ASN A 120 21.70 8.01 5.89
C ASN A 120 20.87 7.02 6.73
N ALA A 121 21.11 5.72 6.53
CA ALA A 121 20.39 4.65 7.22
C ALA A 121 20.67 4.59 8.74
N GLU A 122 21.76 5.19 9.24
CA GLU A 122 22.02 5.28 10.69
C GLU A 122 21.11 6.30 11.39
N VAL A 123 20.57 7.28 10.63
CA VAL A 123 19.68 8.34 11.14
C VAL A 123 18.23 8.10 10.72
N GLY A 124 18.03 7.60 9.51
CA GLY A 124 16.72 7.48 8.86
C GLY A 124 16.15 8.82 8.41
N ILE A 125 14.96 8.80 7.81
CA ILE A 125 14.18 10.01 7.48
C ILE A 125 13.21 10.29 8.63
N ASN A 126 13.34 11.47 9.22
CA ASN A 126 12.48 11.95 10.31
C ASN A 126 12.22 13.46 10.17
N TRP A 127 11.43 14.03 11.09
CA TRP A 127 11.06 15.45 11.07
C TRP A 127 12.27 16.40 11.13
N ASP A 128 13.31 16.07 11.89
CA ASP A 128 14.52 16.90 11.99
C ASP A 128 15.30 16.92 10.67
N VAL A 129 15.41 15.76 10.01
CA VAL A 129 16.02 15.64 8.68
C VAL A 129 15.25 16.46 7.64
N LEU A 130 13.91 16.38 7.63
CA LEU A 130 13.08 17.19 6.75
C LEU A 130 13.21 18.69 7.05
N SER A 131 13.32 19.05 8.33
CA SER A 131 13.53 20.43 8.77
C SER A 131 14.86 20.98 8.24
N ILE A 132 15.98 20.27 8.45
CA ILE A 132 17.30 20.70 7.96
C ILE A 132 17.32 20.81 6.44
N ALA A 133 16.76 19.81 5.74
CA ALA A 133 16.69 19.83 4.27
C ALA A 133 15.84 20.99 3.73
N ALA A 134 14.76 21.36 4.43
CA ALA A 134 13.96 22.52 4.10
C ALA A 134 14.74 23.84 4.21
N ASP A 135 15.56 24.01 5.24
CA ASP A 135 16.41 25.20 5.39
C ASP A 135 17.42 25.29 4.23
N LEU A 136 18.08 24.16 3.89
CA LEU A 136 19.02 24.09 2.77
C LEU A 136 18.39 24.45 1.42
N VAL A 137 17.14 24.02 1.18
CA VAL A 137 16.43 24.33 -0.06
C VAL A 137 16.07 25.83 -0.13
N LEU A 138 15.64 26.44 0.97
CA LEU A 138 15.35 27.87 1.03
C LEU A 138 16.60 28.73 0.81
N ASP A 139 17.73 28.34 1.42
CA ASP A 139 19.00 29.06 1.29
C ASP A 139 19.54 29.04 -0.15
N ARG A 140 19.37 27.92 -0.87
CA ARG A 140 19.75 27.79 -2.28
C ARG A 140 18.95 28.69 -3.21
N VAL A 141 17.68 28.92 -2.88
CA VAL A 141 16.82 29.85 -3.66
C VAL A 141 17.24 31.30 -3.40
N SER A 142 17.61 31.61 -2.16
CA SER A 142 18.09 32.94 -1.75
C SER A 142 19.43 33.34 -2.39
N THR A 143 20.25 32.37 -2.81
CA THR A 143 21.58 32.58 -3.40
C THR A 143 21.60 32.62 -4.93
N THR A 144 20.47 32.36 -5.61
CA THR A 144 20.37 32.38 -7.09
C THR A 144 20.05 33.79 -7.65
N HIS A 145 19.96 34.81 -6.79
CA HIS A 145 19.68 36.21 -7.14
C HIS A 145 20.84 37.19 -6.85
N GLN A 146 22.09 36.73 -6.80
CA GLN A 146 23.29 37.59 -6.80
C GLN A 146 24.13 37.37 -8.06
#